data_AF-A0A9D7HA13-F1
#
_entry.id   AF-A0A9D7HA13-F1
#
_cell.length_a   1.000
_cell.length_b   1.000
_cell.length_c   1.000
_cell.angle_alpha   90.00
_cell.angle_beta   90.00
_cell.angle_gamma   90.00
#
_symmetry.space_group_name_H-M   'P 1'
#
loop_
_entity.id
_entity.type
_entity.pdbx_description
1 polymer ?
#
loop_
_entity_poly.entity_id
_entity_poly.type
_entity_poly.pdbx_seq_one_letter_code
_entity_poly.pdbx_strand_id
1 'polypeptide(L)'
;MLIRTLSVSSLLALLVPLTSACHSDDDHSHTSTFASCTAIIDACHPVDVGAGAIHDCHEAAHNATKEDDCAPKKATCVALCAAAGDGGAAADGAHSHAPADAALSVDAHDAAHAEDAAHSH
;
A
#
# COMPACT_ATOMS: atom_id res chain seq x y z
N MET A 1 -37.87 31.34 40.84
CA MET A 1 -38.48 31.95 39.65
C MET A 1 -38.57 30.89 38.57
N LEU A 2 -39.78 30.36 38.33
CA LEU A 2 -40.08 29.36 37.29
C LEU A 2 -40.56 30.09 36.03
N ILE A 3 -39.93 29.87 34.88
CA ILE A 3 -40.38 30.44 33.60
C ILE A 3 -40.74 29.30 32.63
N ARG A 4 -42.05 29.03 32.67
CA ARG A 4 -43.01 28.59 31.63
C ARG A 4 -42.46 28.05 30.30
N THR A 5 -42.71 26.77 30.12
CA THR A 5 -42.87 26.04 28.85
C THR A 5 -43.90 26.69 27.94
N LEU A 6 -43.52 27.06 26.72
CA LEU A 6 -44.44 27.38 25.64
C LEU A 6 -44.54 26.20 24.67
N SER A 7 -45.75 25.68 24.62
CA SER A 7 -46.27 24.71 23.67
C SER A 7 -46.72 25.43 22.39
N VAL A 8 -46.85 24.64 21.32
CA VAL A 8 -47.95 24.65 20.34
C VAL A 8 -47.47 24.70 18.88
N SER A 9 -47.63 23.52 18.27
CA SER A 9 -48.14 23.24 16.92
C SER A 9 -47.33 23.56 15.68
N SER A 10 -46.89 22.46 15.07
CA SER A 10 -47.27 22.04 13.71
C SER A 10 -47.63 23.15 12.72
N LEU A 11 -46.73 23.40 11.78
CA LEU A 11 -47.09 23.68 10.39
C LEU A 11 -45.86 23.46 9.49
N LEU A 12 -46.07 22.75 8.38
CA LEU A 12 -45.22 22.71 7.17
C LEU A 12 -43.85 22.00 7.30
N ALA A 13 -43.38 21.17 6.37
CA ALA A 13 -43.83 20.84 5.03
C ALA A 13 -43.24 19.47 4.63
N LEU A 14 -43.91 18.79 3.70
CA LEU A 14 -43.34 17.68 2.93
C LEU A 14 -41.97 18.07 2.37
N LEU A 15 -40.92 17.43 2.87
CA LEU A 15 -39.63 17.34 2.21
C LEU A 15 -39.41 15.87 1.91
N VAL A 16 -39.69 15.48 0.67
CA VAL A 16 -39.23 14.22 0.08
C VAL A 16 -37.72 14.37 -0.10
N PRO A 17 -36.87 13.67 0.69
CA PRO A 17 -35.48 13.60 0.32
C PRO A 17 -35.44 12.62 -0.86
N LEU A 18 -35.02 13.14 -2.02
CA LEU A 18 -34.41 12.30 -3.05
C LEU A 18 -33.33 11.49 -2.35
N THR A 19 -33.60 10.22 -2.07
CA THR A 19 -32.58 9.28 -1.60
C THR A 19 -31.67 9.04 -2.79
N SER A 20 -30.69 9.93 -2.90
CA SER A 20 -29.51 9.77 -3.73
C SER A 20 -28.92 8.40 -3.43
N ALA A 21 -29.10 7.47 -4.37
CA ALA A 21 -28.28 6.28 -4.44
C ALA A 21 -26.87 6.76 -4.80
N CYS A 22 -26.12 7.20 -3.79
CA CYS A 22 -24.67 7.33 -3.89
C CYS A 22 -24.14 5.91 -4.14
N HIS A 23 -23.96 5.55 -5.41
CA HIS A 23 -22.89 4.63 -5.79
C HIS A 23 -21.63 5.24 -5.18
N SER A 24 -21.16 4.66 -4.08
CA SER A 24 -19.84 4.98 -3.58
C SER A 24 -18.92 4.40 -4.64
N ASP A 25 -18.34 5.27 -5.46
CA ASP A 25 -17.17 4.94 -6.25
C ASP A 25 -16.25 4.13 -5.34
N ASP A 26 -15.89 2.95 -5.82
CA ASP A 26 -14.90 2.07 -5.23
C ASP A 26 -13.55 2.81 -5.37
N ASP A 27 -13.35 3.85 -4.56
CA ASP A 27 -12.04 4.42 -4.25
C ASP A 27 -11.28 3.26 -3.59
N HIS A 28 -10.61 2.47 -4.43
CA HIS A 28 -9.69 1.42 -4.03
C HIS A 28 -8.67 2.08 -3.11
N SER A 29 -8.97 2.03 -1.82
CA SER A 29 -8.23 2.77 -0.83
C SER A 29 -6.82 2.23 -0.85
N HIS A 30 -5.88 3.06 -1.27
CA HIS A 30 -4.44 2.83 -1.15
C HIS A 30 -3.99 2.84 0.33
N THR A 31 -4.86 2.39 1.24
CA THR A 31 -4.69 2.46 2.68
C THR A 31 -4.82 1.06 3.25
N SER A 32 -3.93 0.69 4.16
CA SER A 32 -4.04 -0.57 4.89
C SER A 32 -5.00 -0.43 6.08
N THR A 33 -5.57 -1.54 6.55
CA THR A 33 -6.29 -1.57 7.84
C THR A 33 -5.33 -1.57 9.04
N PHE A 34 -4.03 -1.75 8.78
CA PHE A 34 -2.96 -1.81 9.76
C PHE A 34 -2.26 -0.46 9.88
N ALA A 35 -2.27 0.12 11.08
CA ALA A 35 -1.80 1.49 11.32
C ALA A 35 -0.32 1.68 10.96
N SER A 36 0.53 0.66 11.14
CA SER A 36 1.92 0.76 10.72
C SER A 36 2.09 0.70 9.21
N CYS A 37 1.30 -0.14 8.53
CA CYS A 37 1.36 -0.24 7.07
C CYS A 37 0.88 1.05 6.41
N THR A 38 -0.23 1.63 6.87
CA THR A 38 -0.74 2.91 6.35
C THR A 38 0.28 4.03 6.51
N ALA A 39 0.96 4.11 7.65
CA ALA A 39 2.02 5.11 7.84
C ALA A 39 3.20 4.92 6.88
N ILE A 40 3.54 3.69 6.48
CA ILE A 40 4.56 3.44 5.46
C ILE A 40 4.05 3.86 4.09
N ILE A 41 2.83 3.45 3.70
CA ILE A 41 2.24 3.79 2.40
C ILE A 41 2.14 5.31 2.24
N ASP A 42 1.58 6.02 3.22
CA ASP A 42 1.41 7.47 3.17
C ASP A 42 2.76 8.21 3.01
N ALA A 43 3.81 7.71 3.66
CA ALA A 43 5.15 8.32 3.57
C ALA A 43 5.84 8.02 2.23
N CYS A 44 5.67 6.82 1.69
CA CYS A 44 6.42 6.33 0.53
C CYS A 44 5.70 6.57 -0.80
N HIS A 45 4.38 6.53 -0.84
CA HIS A 45 3.58 6.65 -2.06
C HIS A 45 3.92 7.91 -2.90
N PRO A 46 4.14 9.11 -2.31
CA PRO A 46 4.46 10.30 -3.11
C PRO A 46 5.86 10.30 -3.74
N VAL A 47 6.77 9.46 -3.23
CA VAL A 47 8.20 9.42 -3.61
C VAL A 47 8.62 8.10 -4.23
N ASP A 48 7.73 7.12 -4.29
CA ASP A 48 7.99 5.84 -4.92
C ASP A 48 8.00 5.98 -6.45
N VAL A 49 9.12 5.62 -7.06
CA VAL A 49 9.35 5.64 -8.51
C VAL A 49 9.18 4.26 -9.16
N GLY A 50 8.73 3.26 -8.40
CA GLY A 50 8.48 1.89 -8.87
C GLY A 50 9.70 0.97 -8.80
N ALA A 51 10.77 1.37 -8.10
CA ALA A 51 11.95 0.53 -7.90
C ALA A 51 12.79 0.94 -6.67
N GLY A 52 13.61 0.01 -6.18
CA GLY A 52 14.57 0.24 -5.09
C GLY A 52 13.94 0.17 -3.70
N ALA A 53 14.72 0.56 -2.68
CA ALA A 53 14.34 0.33 -1.29
C ALA A 53 13.04 1.06 -0.84
N ILE A 54 12.70 2.20 -1.46
CA ILE A 54 11.44 2.90 -1.22
C ILE A 54 10.26 2.08 -1.76
N HIS A 55 10.39 1.59 -2.99
CA HIS A 55 9.39 0.71 -3.61
C HIS A 55 9.21 -0.58 -2.80
N ASP A 56 10.31 -1.20 -2.35
CA ASP A 56 10.25 -2.41 -1.52
C ASP A 56 9.49 -2.16 -0.20
N CYS A 57 9.68 -0.98 0.42
CA CYS A 57 8.93 -0.57 1.61
C CYS A 57 7.44 -0.34 1.30
N HIS A 58 7.13 0.35 0.20
CA HIS A 58 5.76 0.62 -0.25
C HIS A 58 5.00 -0.68 -0.56
N GLU A 59 5.59 -1.55 -1.38
CA GLU A 59 4.99 -2.83 -1.77
C GLU A 59 4.85 -3.79 -0.59
N ALA A 60 5.83 -3.82 0.33
CA ALA A 60 5.71 -4.64 1.53
C ALA A 60 4.51 -4.21 2.41
N ALA A 61 4.20 -2.91 2.46
CA ALA A 61 3.06 -2.40 3.20
C ALA A 61 1.72 -2.66 2.49
N HIS A 62 1.69 -2.63 1.14
CA HIS A 62 0.53 -3.04 0.36
C HIS A 62 0.21 -4.53 0.47
N ASN A 63 1.24 -5.38 0.50
CA ASN A 63 1.10 -6.83 0.56
C ASN A 63 1.01 -7.40 1.99
N ALA A 64 1.03 -6.54 3.01
CA ALA A 64 0.94 -6.96 4.40
C ALA A 64 -0.43 -7.54 4.74
N THR A 65 -0.42 -8.64 5.49
CA THR A 65 -1.65 -9.34 5.90
C THR A 65 -1.98 -9.16 7.38
N LYS A 66 -1.05 -8.57 8.14
CA LYS A 66 -1.16 -8.26 9.58
C LYS A 66 -0.23 -7.11 9.97
N GLU A 67 -0.53 -6.46 11.08
CA GLU A 67 0.27 -5.35 11.63
C GLU A 67 1.73 -5.73 11.88
N ASP A 68 1.99 -6.97 12.33
CA ASP A 68 3.35 -7.48 12.57
C ASP A 68 4.23 -7.53 11.31
N ASP A 69 3.64 -7.52 10.11
CA ASP A 69 4.42 -7.47 8.87
C ASP A 69 5.05 -6.08 8.67
N CYS A 70 4.41 -5.02 9.18
CA CYS A 70 4.84 -3.62 8.98
C CYS A 70 5.46 -2.97 10.22
N ALA A 71 4.93 -3.26 11.41
CA ALA A 71 5.34 -2.60 12.65
C ALA A 71 6.86 -2.64 12.91
N PRO A 72 7.57 -3.77 12.68
CA PRO A 72 9.02 -3.84 12.90
C PRO A 72 9.83 -2.97 11.95
N LYS A 73 9.32 -2.70 10.73
CA LYS A 73 10.04 -1.96 9.68
C LYS A 73 9.57 -0.52 9.49
N LYS A 74 8.45 -0.15 10.12
CA LYS A 74 7.82 1.17 10.01
C LYS A 74 8.80 2.33 10.14
N ALA A 75 9.57 2.36 11.24
CA ALA A 75 10.48 3.46 11.52
C ALA A 75 11.53 3.62 10.41
N THR A 76 12.13 2.52 9.96
CA THR A 76 13.12 2.52 8.89
C THR A 76 12.52 2.95 7.55
N CYS A 77 11.38 2.38 7.17
CA CYS A 77 10.73 2.71 5.89
C CYS A 77 10.26 4.16 5.83
N VAL A 78 9.63 4.67 6.89
CA VAL A 78 9.18 6.07 6.94
C VAL A 78 10.37 7.04 6.86
N ALA A 79 11.47 6.76 7.57
CA ALA A 79 12.66 7.61 7.51
C ALA A 79 13.29 7.63 6.11
N LEU A 80 13.34 6.48 5.43
CA LEU A 80 13.84 6.35 4.06
C LEU A 80 13.03 7.22 3.09
N CYS A 81 11.71 7.14 3.16
CA CYS A 81 10.80 7.85 2.27
C CYS A 81 10.76 9.37 2.55
N ALA A 82 10.81 9.77 3.82
CA ALA A 82 10.92 11.18 4.19
C ALA A 82 12.19 11.82 3.62
N ALA A 83 13.34 11.14 3.71
CA ALA A 83 14.60 11.65 3.18
C ALA A 83 14.59 11.87 1.66
N ALA A 84 13.81 11.08 0.92
CA ALA A 84 13.63 11.27 -0.53
C ALA A 84 12.72 12.48 -0.85
N GLY A 85 11.70 12.74 -0.03
CA GLY A 85 10.79 13.87 -0.19
C GLY A 85 11.43 15.24 0.08
N ASP A 86 12.42 15.28 0.97
CA ASP A 86 13.14 16.51 1.35
C ASP A 86 14.19 16.97 0.31
N GLY A 87 14.20 16.40 -0.90
CA GLY A 87 15.06 16.83 -2.00
C GLY A 87 16.45 16.18 -2.01
N GLY A 88 16.62 15.00 -1.41
CA GLY A 88 17.80 14.14 -1.64
C GLY A 88 19.10 14.63 -0.99
N ALA A 89 19.03 15.26 0.19
CA ALA A 89 20.24 15.71 0.89
C ALA A 89 21.00 14.59 1.64
N ALA A 90 20.57 13.32 1.58
CA ALA A 90 21.29 12.23 2.25
C ALA A 90 21.22 10.92 1.44
N ALA A 91 22.23 10.66 0.61
CA ALA A 91 23.08 9.47 0.72
C ALA A 91 24.03 9.31 -0.48
N ASP A 92 25.05 10.18 -0.57
CA ASP A 92 26.38 9.72 -0.97
C ASP A 92 26.93 8.86 0.17
N GLY A 93 26.42 7.63 0.27
CA GLY A 93 26.57 6.80 1.46
C GLY A 93 26.40 5.32 1.16
N ALA A 94 27.14 4.86 0.16
CA ALA A 94 27.63 3.49 0.04
C ALA A 94 26.68 2.38 0.53
N HIS A 95 25.71 2.00 -0.30
CA HIS A 95 25.49 0.56 -0.47
C HIS A 95 26.70 0.02 -1.23
N SER A 96 27.71 -0.43 -0.48
CA SER A 96 28.65 -1.40 -1.00
C SER A 96 27.85 -2.66 -1.33
N HIS A 97 27.35 -2.73 -2.56
CA HIS A 97 27.18 -4.01 -3.22
C HIS A 97 28.55 -4.68 -3.16
N ALA A 98 28.72 -5.57 -2.19
CA ALA A 98 29.77 -6.57 -2.27
C ALA A 98 29.62 -7.24 -3.64
N PRO A 99 30.66 -7.30 -4.47
CA PRO A 99 30.57 -8.04 -5.70
C PRO A 99 30.35 -9.51 -5.33
N ALA A 100 29.17 -10.04 -5.69
CA ALA A 100 28.94 -11.47 -5.71
C ALA A 100 29.64 -12.04 -6.95
N ASP A 101 30.97 -11.94 -7.01
CA ASP A 101 31.81 -12.77 -7.86
C ASP A 101 32.39 -13.91 -7.03
N ALA A 102 31.55 -14.90 -6.75
CA ALA A 102 32.01 -16.27 -6.61
C ALA A 102 30.94 -17.25 -7.08
N ALA A 103 31.32 -18.00 -8.12
CA ALA A 103 30.70 -19.20 -8.65
C ALA A 103 29.55 -19.04 -9.67
N LEU A 104 29.98 -18.78 -10.90
CA LEU A 104 29.67 -19.64 -12.05
C LEU A 104 29.16 -21.05 -11.66
N SER A 105 27.95 -21.37 -12.10
CA SER A 105 27.58 -22.70 -12.60
C SER A 105 26.42 -22.51 -13.58
N VAL A 106 26.81 -22.19 -14.81
CA VAL A 106 25.96 -22.28 -15.99
C VAL A 106 26.03 -23.74 -16.41
N ASP A 107 25.08 -24.56 -15.97
CA ASP A 107 24.94 -25.92 -16.47
C ASP A 107 23.48 -26.26 -16.73
N ALA A 108 23.22 -26.54 -18.01
CA ALA A 108 22.11 -27.31 -18.58
C ALA A 108 20.69 -26.75 -18.49
N HIS A 109 20.37 -25.85 -19.43
CA HIS A 109 19.05 -25.81 -20.05
C HIS A 109 19.15 -26.52 -21.41
N ASP A 110 19.08 -27.85 -21.42
CA ASP A 110 18.83 -28.64 -22.62
C ASP A 110 18.17 -29.98 -22.24
N ALA A 111 17.23 -30.43 -23.07
CA ALA A 111 16.46 -31.67 -23.02
C ALA A 111 15.24 -31.73 -22.09
N ALA A 112 14.07 -31.31 -22.60
CA ALA A 112 12.91 -32.22 -22.79
C ALA A 112 11.68 -31.46 -23.35
N HIS A 113 11.68 -31.19 -24.66
CA HIS A 113 10.43 -31.13 -25.43
C HIS A 113 10.50 -32.24 -26.48
N ALA A 114 10.05 -33.43 -26.09
CA ALA A 114 9.70 -34.51 -26.98
C ALA A 114 8.19 -34.72 -26.88
N GLU A 115 7.47 -34.03 -27.75
CA GLU A 115 6.56 -34.62 -28.76
C GLU A 115 5.71 -35.81 -28.30
N ASP A 116 4.41 -35.54 -28.14
CA ASP A 116 3.31 -36.22 -28.82
C ASP A 116 3.56 -37.65 -29.32
N ALA A 117 3.02 -38.64 -28.60
CA ALA A 117 2.32 -39.81 -29.17
C ALA A 117 2.01 -40.82 -28.05
N ALA A 118 0.77 -40.81 -27.57
CA ALA A 118 -0.01 -42.00 -27.17
C ALA A 118 -1.08 -41.64 -26.13
N HIS A 119 -2.28 -41.33 -26.61
CA HIS A 119 -3.52 -41.71 -25.91
C HIS A 119 -4.51 -42.20 -26.97
N SER A 120 -4.34 -43.46 -27.34
CA SER A 120 -5.46 -44.30 -27.76
C SER A 120 -6.13 -44.84 -26.50
N HIS A 121 -7.44 -44.71 -26.38
CA HIS A 121 -8.43 -45.76 -26.07
C HIS A 121 -9.79 -45.12 -25.77
#